data_AF-A0AAC8PXX2-F1
#
_entry.id   AF-A0AAC8PXX2-F1
#
_cell.length_a   1.000
_cell.length_b   1.000
_cell.length_c   1.000
_cell.angle_alpha   90.00
_cell.angle_beta   90.00
_cell.angle_gamma   90.00
#
_symmetry.space_group_name_H-M   'P 1'
#
loop_
_entity.id
_entity.type
_entity.pdbx_description
1 polymer ?
#
loop_
_entity_poly.entity_id
_entity_poly.type
_entity_poly.pdbx_seq_one_letter_code
_entity_poly.pdbx_strand_id
1 'polypeptide(L)'
;MGVWVHNADCCEVNQVVDKTKTLSPASTTPSGRISGKLMDTHGGLVEKRKLSPQQQKMVDEIMKGDKGGEKTEKLTSSILKDSGYKELAGAKYHGGSNKGFDHVIQDTDGTVIIIDSKQLANSGATKLGTSNAGVQLSTPAIEAVLEQLPSNSEAKIAILKAMRLGKLKTAVIGVDKKTGNVLFTPFTVKPKK
;
A
#
# COMPACT_ATOMS: atom_id res chain seq x y z
N MET A 1 26.66 26.23 24.83
CA MET A 1 26.78 24.83 24.40
C MET A 1 25.41 24.20 24.43
N GLY A 2 25.01 23.56 23.34
CA GLY A 2 23.69 22.95 23.19
C GLY A 2 23.35 22.84 21.71
N VAL A 3 24.10 22.02 20.97
CA VAL A 3 23.71 21.65 19.62
C VAL A 3 22.49 20.75 19.75
N TRP A 4 21.32 21.30 19.43
CA TRP A 4 20.12 20.50 19.19
C TRP A 4 20.34 19.75 17.89
N VAL A 5 20.84 18.51 18.00
CA VAL A 5 20.86 17.57 16.89
C VAL A 5 19.40 17.21 16.62
N HIS A 6 18.77 17.89 15.68
CA HIS A 6 17.52 17.41 15.12
C HIS A 6 17.85 16.06 14.50
N ASN A 7 17.28 14.99 15.05
CA ASN A 7 17.40 13.63 14.55
C ASN A 7 16.67 13.56 13.19
N ALA A 8 17.36 14.00 12.13
CA ALA A 8 16.83 14.14 10.78
C ALA A 8 16.40 12.81 10.15
N ASP A 9 16.82 11.68 10.75
CA ASP A 9 16.52 10.33 10.27
C ASP A 9 15.06 9.91 10.50
N CYS A 10 14.30 10.58 11.39
CA CYS A 10 12.87 10.31 11.55
C CYS A 10 12.02 10.86 10.37
N CYS A 11 12.59 11.67 9.49
CA CYS A 11 11.83 12.41 8.48
C CYS A 11 11.69 11.68 7.13
N GLU A 12 12.49 10.64 6.85
CA GLU A 12 12.50 10.01 5.52
C GLU A 12 11.42 8.94 5.29
N VAL A 13 10.87 8.33 6.35
CA VAL A 13 9.73 7.39 6.23
C VAL A 13 8.45 8.14 5.82
N ASN A 14 8.26 9.38 6.30
CA ASN A 14 7.19 10.29 5.83
C ASN A 14 7.24 10.49 4.30
N GLN A 15 8.45 10.47 3.72
CA GLN A 15 8.63 10.76 2.30
C GLN A 15 8.18 9.64 1.38
N VAL A 16 7.95 8.39 1.80
CA VAL A 16 7.69 7.33 0.81
C VAL A 16 6.28 7.37 0.24
N VAL A 17 5.26 7.59 1.06
CA VAL A 17 3.90 7.85 0.54
C VAL A 17 3.89 9.16 -0.24
N ASP A 18 4.56 10.21 0.26
CA ASP A 18 4.63 11.52 -0.41
C ASP A 18 5.36 11.49 -1.76
N LYS A 19 6.52 10.82 -1.84
CA LYS A 19 7.28 10.60 -3.08
C LYS A 19 6.43 9.88 -4.11
N THR A 20 5.57 8.96 -3.68
CA THR A 20 4.72 8.22 -4.62
C THR A 20 3.57 9.04 -5.18
N LYS A 21 3.24 10.20 -4.58
CA LYS A 21 2.21 11.11 -5.11
C LYS A 21 2.63 11.72 -6.44
N THR A 22 3.93 11.92 -6.65
CA THR A 22 4.51 12.54 -7.86
C THR A 22 5.01 11.52 -8.89
N LEU A 23 5.09 10.24 -8.52
CA LEU A 23 5.47 9.16 -9.44
C LEU A 23 4.30 8.77 -10.34
N SER A 24 4.57 8.63 -11.63
CA SER A 24 3.61 8.07 -12.58
C SER A 24 3.31 6.62 -12.19
N PRO A 25 2.03 6.23 -12.10
CA PRO A 25 1.66 4.89 -11.69
C PRO A 25 2.16 3.85 -12.70
N ALA A 26 2.69 2.74 -12.20
CA ALA A 26 2.97 1.56 -13.03
C ALA A 26 1.66 0.97 -13.55
N SER A 27 1.67 0.29 -14.68
CA SER A 27 0.48 -0.45 -15.16
C SER A 27 0.68 -1.95 -15.05
N THR A 28 -0.28 -2.64 -14.45
CA THR A 28 -0.24 -4.11 -14.32
C THR A 28 -0.40 -4.80 -15.68
N THR A 29 -0.12 -6.10 -15.76
CA THR A 29 -0.66 -6.93 -16.85
C THR A 29 -2.18 -7.11 -16.69
N PRO A 30 -2.94 -7.49 -17.73
CA PRO A 30 -4.37 -7.82 -17.59
C PRO A 30 -4.69 -8.92 -16.57
N SER A 31 -3.68 -9.73 -16.20
CA SER A 31 -3.77 -10.76 -15.16
C SER A 31 -3.35 -10.26 -13.76
N GLY A 32 -3.09 -8.96 -13.60
CA GLY A 32 -2.73 -8.34 -12.32
C GLY A 32 -1.26 -8.49 -11.93
N ARG A 33 -0.37 -8.94 -12.83
CA ARG A 33 1.06 -9.07 -12.51
C ARG A 33 1.76 -7.72 -12.55
N ILE A 34 2.64 -7.49 -11.58
CA ILE A 34 3.55 -6.35 -11.50
C ILE A 34 4.97 -6.92 -11.42
N SER A 35 5.86 -6.51 -12.33
CA SER A 35 7.25 -7.00 -12.35
C SER A 35 8.10 -6.28 -11.30
N GLY A 36 9.18 -6.91 -10.82
CA GLY A 36 10.11 -6.26 -9.90
C GLY A 36 10.67 -4.96 -10.48
N LYS A 37 11.04 -4.96 -11.77
CA LYS A 37 11.47 -3.74 -12.47
C LYS A 37 10.44 -2.60 -12.36
N LEU A 38 9.15 -2.89 -12.48
CA LEU A 38 8.11 -1.86 -12.32
C LEU A 38 7.97 -1.39 -10.87
N MET A 39 8.05 -2.31 -9.90
CA MET A 39 8.09 -1.95 -8.48
C MET A 39 9.26 -1.02 -8.18
N ASP A 40 10.45 -1.33 -8.71
CA ASP A 40 11.67 -0.56 -8.45
C ASP A 40 11.67 0.80 -9.17
N THR A 41 11.18 0.86 -10.41
CA THR A 41 11.24 2.08 -11.24
C THR A 41 10.17 3.10 -10.86
N HIS A 42 8.99 2.63 -10.44
CA HIS A 42 7.85 3.49 -10.13
C HIS A 42 7.60 3.61 -8.63
N GLY A 43 8.32 2.85 -7.80
CA GLY A 43 8.13 2.83 -6.36
C GLY A 43 8.93 3.88 -5.62
N GLY A 44 8.35 4.38 -4.54
CA GLY A 44 9.12 4.97 -3.45
C GLY A 44 9.79 3.85 -2.65
N LEU A 45 11.07 4.04 -2.33
CA LEU A 45 11.88 3.09 -1.58
C LEU A 45 12.17 3.63 -0.17
N VAL A 46 11.86 2.84 0.86
CA VAL A 46 12.43 3.02 2.21
C VAL A 46 13.52 1.98 2.40
N GLU A 47 14.74 2.43 2.68
CA GLU A 47 15.83 1.51 2.99
C GLU A 47 15.60 0.89 4.37
N LYS A 48 15.85 -0.41 4.53
CA LYS A 48 15.64 -1.11 5.82
C LYS A 48 16.28 -0.38 7.00
N ARG A 49 17.51 0.12 6.81
CA ARG A 49 18.29 0.81 7.86
C ARG A 49 17.65 2.10 8.37
N LYS A 50 16.73 2.69 7.60
CA LYS A 50 16.00 3.92 7.93
C LYS A 50 14.67 3.65 8.65
N LEU A 51 14.26 2.40 8.77
CA LEU A 51 13.09 2.00 9.54
C LEU A 51 13.41 1.97 11.04
N SER A 52 12.38 2.06 11.88
CA SER A 52 12.55 1.87 13.32
C SER A 52 13.07 0.46 13.66
N PRO A 53 13.75 0.24 14.79
CA PRO A 53 14.25 -1.08 15.17
C PRO A 53 13.16 -2.16 15.19
N GLN A 54 11.92 -1.79 15.56
CA GLN A 54 10.76 -2.68 15.54
C GLN A 54 10.35 -3.04 14.10
N GLN A 55 10.29 -2.06 13.20
CA GLN A 55 10.01 -2.29 11.78
C GLN A 55 11.09 -3.12 11.09
N GLN A 56 12.37 -2.92 11.44
CA GLN A 56 13.47 -3.74 10.92
C GLN A 56 13.31 -5.21 11.30
N LYS A 57 12.86 -5.51 12.53
CA LYS A 57 12.53 -6.88 12.96
C LYS A 57 11.36 -7.46 12.18
N MET A 58 10.31 -6.67 11.94
CA MET A 58 9.18 -7.10 11.11
C MET A 58 9.61 -7.42 9.68
N VAL A 59 10.50 -6.60 9.09
CA VAL A 59 11.12 -6.87 7.79
C VAL A 59 11.86 -8.21 7.80
N ASP A 60 12.69 -8.47 8.81
CA ASP A 60 13.43 -9.74 8.93
C ASP A 60 12.50 -10.96 9.00
N GLU A 61 11.35 -10.83 9.68
CA GLU A 61 10.34 -11.88 9.73
C GLU A 61 9.61 -12.09 8.40
N ILE A 62 9.34 -11.00 7.66
CA ILE A 62 8.71 -11.06 6.33
C ILE A 62 9.65 -11.71 5.31
N MET A 63 10.96 -11.39 5.38
CA MET A 63 11.98 -11.99 4.52
C MET A 63 12.06 -13.51 4.71
N LYS A 64 11.85 -14.01 5.93
CA LYS A 64 11.75 -15.45 6.23
C LYS A 64 10.45 -16.08 5.74
N GLY A 65 9.39 -15.30 5.61
CA GLY A 65 8.11 -15.73 5.07
C GLY A 65 6.90 -15.13 5.79
N ASP A 66 5.88 -14.85 5.00
CA ASP A 66 4.61 -14.23 5.39
C ASP A 66 3.44 -14.76 4.54
N LYS A 67 3.25 -16.08 4.53
CA LYS A 67 2.29 -16.76 3.63
C LYS A 67 0.86 -16.21 3.71
N GLY A 68 0.48 -15.66 4.87
CA GLY A 68 -0.84 -15.06 5.11
C GLY A 68 -0.92 -13.55 4.87
N GLY A 69 0.18 -12.87 4.55
CA GLY A 69 0.22 -11.42 4.35
C GLY A 69 0.14 -10.57 5.62
N GLU A 70 -0.20 -11.17 6.76
CA GLU A 70 -0.45 -10.47 8.02
C GLU A 70 0.77 -9.68 8.53
N LYS A 71 2.00 -10.17 8.32
CA LYS A 71 3.19 -9.45 8.77
C LYS A 71 3.44 -8.23 7.90
N THR A 72 3.24 -8.36 6.60
CA THR A 72 3.37 -7.26 5.64
C THR A 72 2.32 -6.19 5.93
N GLU A 73 1.06 -6.57 6.18
CA GLU A 73 0.00 -5.63 6.61
C GLU A 73 0.38 -4.89 7.90
N LYS A 74 0.87 -5.58 8.92
CA LYS A 74 1.29 -4.95 10.18
C LYS A 74 2.45 -3.98 9.99
N LEU A 75 3.44 -4.35 9.17
CA LEU A 75 4.55 -3.46 8.82
C LEU A 75 4.03 -2.21 8.11
N THR A 76 3.13 -2.38 7.14
CA THR A 76 2.51 -1.27 6.41
C THR A 76 1.79 -0.31 7.35
N SER A 77 0.92 -0.79 8.24
CA SER A 77 0.25 0.05 9.23
C SER A 77 1.23 0.82 10.11
N SER A 78 2.32 0.16 10.55
CA SER A 78 3.36 0.83 11.33
C SER A 78 4.07 1.93 10.54
N ILE A 79 4.39 1.68 9.27
CA ILE A 79 5.02 2.67 8.40
C ILE A 79 4.07 3.85 8.16
N LEU A 80 2.80 3.59 7.81
CA LEU A 80 1.80 4.64 7.57
C LEU A 80 1.62 5.54 8.79
N LYS A 81 1.55 4.95 10.00
CA LYS A 81 1.45 5.68 11.25
C LYS A 81 2.67 6.57 11.50
N ASP A 82 3.87 6.02 11.34
CA ASP A 82 5.11 6.80 11.50
C ASP A 82 5.27 7.87 10.41
N SER A 83 4.65 7.64 9.24
CA SER A 83 4.51 8.61 8.14
C SER A 83 3.41 9.66 8.35
N GLY A 84 2.76 9.70 9.53
CA GLY A 84 1.72 10.68 9.86
C GLY A 84 0.35 10.43 9.21
N TYR A 85 0.16 9.29 8.54
CA TYR A 85 -1.12 8.93 7.96
C TYR A 85 -2.02 8.23 8.96
N LYS A 86 -3.31 8.58 8.91
CA LYS A 86 -4.37 7.86 9.61
C LYS A 86 -5.08 6.93 8.63
N GLU A 87 -5.13 5.64 8.97
CA GLU A 87 -5.96 4.69 8.25
C GLU A 87 -7.45 4.93 8.53
N LEU A 88 -8.26 4.91 7.47
CA LEU A 88 -9.70 5.10 7.56
C LEU A 88 -10.38 3.85 8.08
N ALA A 89 -11.29 4.02 9.03
CA ALA A 89 -12.02 2.90 9.61
C ALA A 89 -12.99 2.24 8.61
N GLY A 90 -13.27 0.95 8.81
CA GLY A 90 -14.29 0.22 8.04
C GLY A 90 -13.88 -0.15 6.61
N ALA A 91 -12.57 -0.29 6.34
CA ALA A 91 -12.04 -0.73 5.04
C ALA A 91 -12.20 -2.25 4.76
N LYS A 92 -12.54 -3.03 5.79
CA LYS A 92 -12.77 -4.48 5.73
C LYS A 92 -14.22 -4.82 6.12
N TYR A 93 -14.71 -5.99 5.68
CA TYR A 93 -16.08 -6.46 5.94
C TYR A 93 -16.13 -7.89 6.48
N HIS A 94 -17.27 -8.25 7.09
CA HIS A 94 -17.50 -9.54 7.76
C HIS A 94 -16.41 -9.97 8.77
N GLY A 95 -15.80 -9.01 9.46
CA GLY A 95 -14.79 -9.27 10.50
C GLY A 95 -13.49 -9.93 10.03
N GLY A 96 -13.25 -10.04 8.71
CA GLY A 96 -12.18 -10.84 8.15
C GLY A 96 -10.91 -10.06 7.81
N SER A 97 -9.74 -10.63 8.12
CA SER A 97 -8.42 -10.18 7.65
C SER A 97 -8.30 -10.21 6.12
N ASN A 98 -9.01 -11.12 5.46
CA ASN A 98 -8.87 -11.38 4.01
C ASN A 98 -10.01 -10.77 3.15
N LYS A 99 -10.86 -9.91 3.73
CA LYS A 99 -12.08 -9.40 3.07
C LYS A 99 -12.13 -7.88 3.12
N GLY A 100 -11.83 -7.24 1.99
CA GLY A 100 -11.88 -5.79 1.83
C GLY A 100 -10.57 -5.24 1.30
N PHE A 101 -10.23 -4.03 1.70
CA PHE A 101 -8.95 -3.39 1.41
C PHE A 101 -8.01 -3.54 2.61
N ASP A 102 -6.74 -3.82 2.36
CA ASP A 102 -5.75 -3.97 3.44
C ASP A 102 -5.61 -2.67 4.22
N HIS A 103 -5.38 -1.57 3.49
CA HIS A 103 -5.31 -0.23 4.05
C HIS A 103 -5.99 0.80 3.15
N VAL A 104 -6.60 1.81 3.77
CA VAL A 104 -7.14 2.98 3.08
C VAL A 104 -6.71 4.21 3.84
N ILE A 105 -6.04 5.15 3.18
CA ILE A 105 -5.61 6.42 3.77
C ILE A 105 -6.18 7.58 2.97
N GLN A 106 -6.32 8.73 3.63
CA GLN A 106 -6.70 9.98 3.00
C GLN A 106 -5.64 11.06 3.31
N ASP A 107 -5.23 11.76 2.27
CA ASP A 107 -4.37 12.92 2.36
C ASP A 107 -5.19 14.20 2.60
N THR A 108 -4.51 15.24 3.08
CA THR A 108 -5.07 16.56 3.40
C THR A 108 -5.73 17.25 2.21
N ASP A 109 -5.26 16.97 0.98
CA ASP A 109 -5.83 17.49 -0.26
C ASP A 109 -7.10 16.73 -0.71
N GLY A 110 -7.51 15.71 0.03
CA GLY A 110 -8.65 14.84 -0.25
C GLY A 110 -8.36 13.66 -1.18
N THR A 111 -7.11 13.45 -1.60
CA THR A 111 -6.66 12.23 -2.30
C THR A 111 -6.84 11.03 -1.38
N VAL A 112 -7.45 9.96 -1.92
CA VAL A 112 -7.61 8.69 -1.19
C VAL A 112 -6.75 7.64 -1.87
N ILE A 113 -5.99 6.89 -1.09
CA ILE A 113 -5.12 5.82 -1.59
C ILE A 113 -5.57 4.51 -0.97
N ILE A 114 -5.94 3.55 -1.82
CA ILE A 114 -6.15 2.16 -1.42
C ILE A 114 -4.83 1.41 -1.59
N ILE A 115 -4.34 0.81 -0.52
CA ILE A 115 -3.03 0.13 -0.49
C ILE A 115 -3.26 -1.35 -0.27
N ASP A 116 -2.62 -2.16 -1.11
CA ASP A 116 -2.62 -3.61 -1.05
C ASP A 116 -1.22 -4.09 -0.63
N SER A 117 -1.15 -4.78 0.51
CA SER A 117 0.08 -5.29 1.09
C SER A 117 0.39 -6.65 0.46
N LYS A 118 1.51 -6.73 -0.26
CA LYS A 118 1.89 -7.94 -1.00
C LYS A 118 3.27 -8.45 -0.60
N GLN A 119 3.34 -9.78 -0.47
CA GLN A 119 4.63 -10.44 -0.52
C GLN A 119 5.25 -10.27 -1.91
N LEU A 120 6.53 -9.91 -1.95
CA LEU A 120 7.30 -9.91 -3.17
C LEU A 120 7.99 -11.26 -3.36
N ALA A 121 8.09 -11.71 -4.61
CA ALA A 121 8.94 -12.81 -4.99
C ALA A 121 10.42 -12.40 -4.89
N ASN A 122 11.34 -13.37 -4.95
CA ASN A 122 12.79 -13.08 -4.99
C ASN A 122 13.20 -12.21 -6.21
N SER A 123 12.34 -12.14 -7.22
CA SER A 123 12.50 -11.26 -8.38
C SER A 123 11.93 -9.85 -8.18
N GLY A 124 11.45 -9.51 -6.97
CA GLY A 124 10.74 -8.26 -6.67
C GLY A 124 9.32 -8.20 -7.21
N ALA A 125 8.91 -9.17 -8.03
CA ALA A 125 7.60 -9.19 -8.66
C ALA A 125 6.48 -9.59 -7.68
N THR A 126 5.27 -9.15 -7.97
CA THR A 126 4.06 -9.60 -7.27
C THR A 126 2.87 -9.71 -8.22
N LYS A 127 1.73 -10.16 -7.70
CA LYS A 127 0.49 -10.32 -8.44
C LYS A 127 -0.70 -9.94 -7.56
N LEU A 128 -1.55 -9.09 -8.09
CA LEU A 128 -2.84 -8.76 -7.50
C LEU A 128 -3.76 -9.98 -7.53
N GLY A 129 -4.66 -10.07 -6.55
CA GLY A 129 -5.72 -11.08 -6.56
C GLY A 129 -6.65 -10.92 -7.76
N THR A 130 -7.45 -11.95 -8.03
CA THR A 130 -8.51 -11.89 -9.04
C THR A 130 -9.79 -12.45 -8.46
N SER A 131 -10.91 -11.78 -8.72
CA SER A 131 -12.26 -12.21 -8.37
C SER A 131 -13.15 -12.20 -9.62
N ASN A 132 -14.42 -12.56 -9.47
CA ASN A 132 -15.42 -12.48 -10.54
C ASN A 132 -15.63 -11.02 -11.02
N ALA A 133 -15.41 -10.04 -10.15
CA ALA A 133 -15.47 -8.63 -10.50
C ALA A 133 -14.20 -8.13 -11.23
N GLY A 134 -13.14 -8.95 -11.31
CA GLY A 134 -11.93 -8.63 -12.04
C GLY A 134 -10.66 -8.71 -11.19
N VAL A 135 -9.60 -8.05 -11.66
CA VAL A 135 -8.34 -7.96 -10.92
C VAL A 135 -8.56 -7.04 -9.71
N GLN A 136 -8.04 -7.42 -8.55
CA GLN A 136 -8.10 -6.62 -7.32
C GLN A 136 -7.61 -5.20 -7.59
N LEU A 137 -8.26 -4.20 -6.99
CA LEU A 137 -7.99 -2.77 -7.19
C LEU A 137 -8.27 -2.23 -8.61
N SER A 138 -8.89 -3.00 -9.50
CA SER A 138 -9.59 -2.44 -10.66
C SER A 138 -10.88 -1.74 -10.23
N THR A 139 -11.38 -0.78 -11.03
CA THR A 139 -12.63 -0.07 -10.72
C THR A 139 -13.80 -1.02 -10.41
N PRO A 140 -14.10 -2.04 -11.23
CA PRO A 140 -15.23 -2.94 -10.92
C PRO A 140 -14.99 -3.78 -9.65
N ALA A 141 -13.74 -4.17 -9.38
CA ALA A 141 -13.41 -4.89 -8.14
C ALA A 141 -13.50 -3.99 -6.89
N ILE A 142 -13.14 -2.71 -7.01
CA ILE A 142 -13.30 -1.72 -5.94
C ILE A 142 -14.79 -1.50 -5.65
N GLU A 143 -15.60 -1.29 -6.69
CA GLU A 143 -17.06 -1.13 -6.55
C GLU A 143 -17.71 -2.34 -5.87
N ALA A 144 -17.35 -3.56 -6.29
CA ALA A 144 -17.85 -4.79 -5.67
C ALA A 144 -17.48 -4.90 -4.18
N VAL A 145 -16.29 -4.44 -3.77
CA VAL A 145 -15.92 -4.39 -2.34
C VAL A 145 -16.73 -3.31 -1.62
N LEU A 146 -16.90 -2.13 -2.21
CA LEU A 146 -17.66 -1.02 -1.62
C LEU A 146 -19.12 -1.41 -1.34
N GLU A 147 -19.74 -2.22 -2.19
CA GLU A 147 -21.09 -2.75 -1.97
C GLU A 147 -21.20 -3.56 -0.67
N GLN A 148 -20.15 -4.28 -0.30
CA GLN A 148 -20.10 -5.11 0.91
C GLN A 148 -19.71 -4.33 2.17
N LEU A 149 -19.03 -3.19 2.02
CA LEU A 149 -18.65 -2.37 3.17
C LEU A 149 -19.88 -1.73 3.85
N PRO A 150 -19.87 -1.59 5.19
CA PRO A 150 -20.92 -0.89 5.92
C PRO A 150 -21.18 0.50 5.34
N SER A 151 -22.44 0.92 5.22
CA SER A 151 -22.82 2.20 4.61
C SER A 151 -22.23 3.41 5.33
N ASN A 152 -22.02 3.32 6.65
CA ASN A 152 -21.42 4.34 7.50
C ASN A 152 -19.88 4.24 7.62
N SER A 153 -19.23 3.36 6.84
CA SER A 153 -17.77 3.22 6.84
C SER A 153 -17.09 4.52 6.37
N GLU A 154 -16.13 5.02 7.17
CA GLU A 154 -15.29 6.17 6.81
C GLU A 154 -14.56 5.91 5.48
N ALA A 155 -13.99 4.71 5.33
CA ALA A 155 -13.29 4.30 4.11
C ALA A 155 -14.23 4.29 2.89
N LYS A 156 -15.44 3.73 3.03
CA LYS A 156 -16.43 3.68 1.93
C LYS A 156 -16.80 5.09 1.45
N ILE A 157 -17.13 5.97 2.40
CA ILE A 157 -17.52 7.36 2.10
C ILE A 157 -16.38 8.11 1.41
N ALA A 158 -15.16 7.98 1.93
CA ALA A 158 -13.99 8.64 1.36
C ALA A 158 -13.66 8.13 -0.05
N ILE A 159 -13.69 6.82 -0.27
CA ILE A 159 -13.42 6.22 -1.60
C ILE A 159 -14.47 6.69 -2.62
N LEU A 160 -15.76 6.64 -2.30
CA LEU A 160 -16.83 7.09 -3.21
C LEU A 160 -16.67 8.58 -3.58
N LYS A 161 -16.31 9.42 -2.61
CA LYS A 161 -16.02 10.84 -2.87
C LYS A 161 -14.80 11.01 -3.77
N ALA A 162 -13.72 10.29 -3.50
CA ALA A 162 -12.49 10.35 -4.28
C ALA A 162 -12.69 9.86 -5.73
N MET A 163 -13.48 8.79 -5.95
CA MET A 163 -13.84 8.31 -7.28
C MET A 163 -14.56 9.39 -8.09
N ARG A 164 -15.56 10.05 -7.48
CA ARG A 164 -16.32 11.14 -8.12
C ARG A 164 -15.44 12.34 -8.50
N LEU A 165 -14.44 12.63 -7.69
CA LEU A 165 -13.53 13.76 -7.87
C LEU A 165 -12.28 13.42 -8.70
N GLY A 166 -12.13 12.18 -9.18
CA GLY A 166 -10.91 11.73 -9.87
C GLY A 166 -9.66 11.72 -8.99
N LYS A 167 -9.84 11.59 -7.66
CA LYS A 167 -8.80 11.65 -6.63
C LYS A 167 -8.49 10.28 -5.98
N LEU A 168 -9.04 9.20 -6.52
CA LEU A 168 -8.73 7.85 -6.05
C LEU A 168 -7.43 7.35 -6.69
N LYS A 169 -6.49 6.90 -5.85
CA LYS A 169 -5.26 6.22 -6.26
C LYS A 169 -5.18 4.83 -5.65
N THR A 170 -4.38 3.97 -6.27
CA THR A 170 -4.09 2.60 -5.80
C THR A 170 -2.60 2.38 -5.72
N ALA A 171 -2.15 1.64 -4.71
CA ALA A 171 -0.73 1.33 -4.52
C ALA A 171 -0.53 -0.10 -3.98
N VAL A 172 0.61 -0.70 -4.34
CA VAL A 172 1.09 -1.93 -3.70
C VAL A 172 2.25 -1.56 -2.80
N ILE A 173 2.30 -2.16 -1.62
CA ILE A 173 3.48 -2.11 -0.75
C ILE A 173 4.02 -3.53 -0.52
N GLY A 174 5.34 -3.68 -0.47
CA GLY A 174 5.97 -4.96 -0.18
C GLY A 174 7.44 -4.83 0.20
N VAL A 175 7.97 -5.89 0.81
CA VAL A 175 9.38 -5.99 1.20
C VAL A 175 10.17 -6.72 0.11
N ASP A 176 11.23 -6.09 -0.39
CA ASP A 176 12.22 -6.75 -1.24
C ASP A 176 13.00 -7.77 -0.39
N LYS A 177 12.87 -9.05 -0.73
CA LYS A 177 13.50 -10.15 0.00
C LYS A 177 15.02 -10.22 -0.12
N LYS A 178 15.62 -9.50 -1.06
CA LYS A 178 17.08 -9.46 -1.22
C LYS A 178 17.70 -8.40 -0.33
N THR A 179 17.07 -7.24 -0.27
CA THR A 179 17.64 -6.04 0.38
C THR A 179 17.01 -5.74 1.73
N GLY A 180 15.79 -6.24 1.98
CA GLY A 180 14.95 -5.84 3.11
C GLY A 180 14.30 -4.47 2.95
N ASN A 181 14.50 -3.80 1.81
CA ASN A 181 13.91 -2.49 1.55
C ASN A 181 12.39 -2.62 1.36
N VAL A 182 11.66 -1.58 1.76
CA VAL A 182 10.22 -1.49 1.55
C VAL A 182 9.95 -0.67 0.30
N LEU A 183 9.19 -1.24 -0.61
CA LEU A 183 8.77 -0.61 -1.86
C LEU A 183 7.29 -0.27 -1.76
N PHE A 184 6.95 1.00 -1.98
CA PHE A 184 5.58 1.48 -2.14
C PHE A 184 5.40 1.95 -3.57
N THR A 185 4.56 1.28 -4.35
CA THR A 185 4.44 1.52 -5.80
C THR A 185 3.00 1.89 -6.17
N PRO A 186 2.75 3.13 -6.63
CA PRO A 186 1.45 3.48 -7.19
C PRO A 186 1.25 2.70 -8.50
N PHE A 187 0.03 2.25 -8.75
CA PHE A 187 -0.28 1.50 -9.96
C PHE A 187 -1.68 1.78 -10.50
N THR A 188 -1.87 1.41 -11.75
CA THR A 188 -3.16 1.32 -12.44
C THR A 188 -3.36 -0.11 -12.92
N VAL A 189 -4.58 -0.62 -12.81
CA VAL A 189 -4.91 -1.94 -13.37
C VAL A 189 -5.19 -1.78 -14.85
N LYS A 190 -4.47 -2.51 -15.70
CA LYS A 190 -4.83 -2.56 -17.12
C LYS A 190 -6.16 -3.31 -17.29
N PRO A 191 -7.14 -2.75 -18.03
CA PRO A 191 -8.35 -3.48 -18.35
C PRO A 191 -8.00 -4.73 -19.19
N LYS A 192 -8.80 -5.78 -19.04
CA LYS A 192 -8.75 -6.89 -19.98
C LYS A 192 -9.20 -6.37 -21.36
N LYS A 193 -8.40 -6.67 -22.38
CA LYS A 193 -8.79 -6.47 -23.78
C LYS A 193 -9.86 -7.49 -24.16
#